data_AF-A0A9X2Y1W1-F1
#
_entry.id   AF-A0A9X2Y1W1-F1
#
_cell.length_a   1.000
_cell.length_b   1.000
_cell.length_c   1.000
_cell.angle_alpha   90.00
_cell.angle_beta   90.00
_cell.angle_gamma   90.00
#
_symmetry.space_group_name_H-M   'P 1'
#
loop_
_entity.id
_entity.type
_entity.pdbx_description
1 polymer ?
#
loop_
_entity_poly.entity_id
_entity_poly.type
_entity_poly.pdbx_seq_one_letter_code
_entity_poly.pdbx_strand_id
1 'polypeptide(L)'
;MSSATVLGGVVHELPEDLRSALNGNPAALTAWNDITPLARNEFICWVTDAKQATTRERRIRRTQEELEEGKRRPCCWPGCKHRERTGKA
;
A
#
# COMPACT_ATOMS: atom_id res chain seq x y z
N MET A 1 19.48 -15.71 4.05
CA MET A 1 18.79 -14.63 3.33
C MET A 1 17.46 -14.41 4.02
N SER A 2 17.35 -13.35 4.81
CA SER A 2 16.14 -13.09 5.59
C SER A 2 15.01 -12.74 4.63
N SER A 3 14.05 -13.64 4.48
CA SER A 3 12.77 -13.33 3.83
C SER A 3 12.11 -12.24 4.65
N ALA A 4 12.26 -10.99 4.23
CA ALA A 4 11.65 -9.85 4.90
C ALA A 4 10.13 -10.04 4.86
N THR A 5 9.51 -10.17 6.02
CA THR A 5 8.06 -10.32 6.13
C THR A 5 7.40 -9.05 5.62
N VAL A 6 6.56 -9.16 4.58
CA VAL A 6 5.74 -8.03 4.11
C VAL A 6 4.56 -7.85 5.05
N LEU A 7 4.55 -6.74 5.77
CA LEU A 7 3.55 -6.43 6.79
C LEU A 7 2.20 -5.99 6.17
N GLY A 8 1.09 -6.35 6.81
CA GLY A 8 -0.27 -6.04 6.34
C GLY A 8 -0.82 -4.69 6.82
N GLY A 9 -2.02 -4.35 6.33
CA GLY A 9 -2.82 -3.20 6.80
C GLY A 9 -3.59 -3.52 8.09
N VAL A 10 -4.39 -2.56 8.55
CA VAL A 10 -5.22 -2.68 9.75
C VAL A 10 -6.60 -3.27 9.43
N VAL A 11 -7.24 -2.77 8.37
CA VAL A 11 -8.58 -3.18 7.93
C VAL A 11 -8.50 -4.08 6.70
N HIS A 12 -7.55 -3.81 5.82
CA HIS A 12 -7.35 -4.56 4.59
C HIS A 12 -6.15 -5.50 4.68
N GLU A 13 -6.39 -6.75 4.30
CA GLU A 13 -5.33 -7.74 4.10
C GLU A 13 -4.49 -7.41 2.87
N LEU A 14 -3.19 -7.70 2.96
CA LEU A 14 -2.25 -7.47 1.86
C LEU A 14 -2.49 -8.48 0.73
N PRO A 15 -2.92 -8.05 -0.47
CA PRO A 15 -3.13 -8.97 -1.58
C PRO A 15 -1.81 -9.51 -2.13
N GLU A 16 -1.88 -10.71 -2.71
CA GLU A 16 -0.69 -11.48 -3.13
C GLU A 16 0.13 -10.81 -4.23
N ASP A 17 -0.53 -10.13 -5.16
CA ASP A 17 0.12 -9.40 -6.25
C ASP A 17 0.91 -8.18 -5.74
N LEU A 18 0.36 -7.42 -4.79
CA LEU A 18 1.08 -6.34 -4.13
C LEU A 18 2.24 -6.89 -3.28
N ARG A 19 2.04 -8.00 -2.57
CA ARG A 19 3.11 -8.69 -1.84
C ARG A 19 4.26 -9.10 -2.76
N SER A 20 3.94 -9.71 -3.89
CA SER A 20 4.91 -10.16 -4.88
C SER A 20 5.68 -8.98 -5.48
N ALA A 21 4.97 -7.90 -5.79
CA ALA A 21 5.58 -6.67 -6.28
C ALA A 21 6.55 -6.05 -5.25
N LEU A 22 6.16 -5.97 -3.98
CA LEU A 22 7.04 -5.46 -2.93
C LEU A 22 8.27 -6.37 -2.71
N ASN A 23 8.09 -7.69 -2.72
CA ASN A 23 9.21 -8.63 -2.63
C ASN A 23 10.22 -8.50 -3.78
N GLY A 24 9.76 -8.12 -4.98
CA GLY A 24 10.63 -7.85 -6.13
C GLY A 24 11.41 -6.54 -6.02
N ASN A 25 11.10 -5.68 -5.06
CA ASN A 25 11.72 -4.36 -4.89
C ASN A 25 12.15 -4.13 -3.43
N PRO A 26 13.42 -4.38 -3.09
CA PRO A 26 13.93 -4.25 -1.71
C PRO A 26 13.80 -2.83 -1.12
N ALA A 27 13.92 -1.79 -1.95
CA ALA A 27 13.80 -0.41 -1.51
C ALA A 27 12.35 -0.09 -1.10
N ALA A 28 11.40 -0.41 -1.98
CA ALA A 28 9.97 -0.27 -1.69
C ALA A 28 9.53 -1.14 -0.50
N LEU A 29 10.06 -2.37 -0.36
CA LEU A 29 9.75 -3.24 0.78
C LEU A 29 10.25 -2.68 2.11
N THR A 30 11.45 -2.09 2.11
CA THR A 30 12.00 -1.44 3.31
C THR A 30 11.13 -0.25 3.71
N ALA A 31 10.79 0.61 2.74
CA ALA A 31 9.87 1.74 2.97
C ALA A 31 8.48 1.27 3.43
N TRP A 32 7.95 0.19 2.85
CA TRP A 32 6.66 -0.41 3.24
C TRP A 32 6.64 -0.87 4.70
N ASN A 33 7.74 -1.44 5.16
CA ASN A 33 7.85 -1.90 6.54
C ASN A 33 8.09 -0.75 7.54
N ASP A 34 8.66 0.39 7.10
CA ASP A 34 8.84 1.60 7.91
C ASP A 34 7.55 2.41 8.10
N ILE A 35 6.64 2.40 7.12
CA ILE A 35 5.40 3.17 7.22
C ILE A 35 4.41 2.57 8.22
N THR A 36 3.53 3.42 8.75
CA THR A 36 2.55 3.02 9.76
C THR A 36 1.55 1.99 9.21
N PRO A 37 0.96 1.15 10.07
CA PRO A 37 -0.10 0.21 9.65
C PRO A 37 -1.26 0.90 8.91
N LEU A 38 -1.59 2.14 9.31
CA LEU A 38 -2.61 2.94 8.64
C LEU A 38 -2.17 3.35 7.22
N ALA A 39 -0.92 3.78 7.04
CA ALA A 39 -0.39 4.09 5.72
C ALA A 39 -0.43 2.87 4.78
N ARG A 40 -0.02 1.68 5.27
CA ARG A 40 -0.15 0.43 4.52
C ARG A 40 -1.61 0.15 4.15
N ASN A 41 -2.54 0.35 5.08
CA ASN A 41 -3.96 0.18 4.84
C ASN A 41 -4.49 1.08 3.71
N GLU A 42 -4.03 2.33 3.64
CA GLU A 42 -4.41 3.26 2.56
C GLU A 42 -3.94 2.75 1.18
N PHE A 43 -2.68 2.31 1.07
CA PHE A 43 -2.18 1.73 -0.18
C PHE A 43 -2.92 0.45 -0.58
N ILE A 44 -3.16 -0.45 0.37
CA ILE A 44 -3.91 -1.68 0.09
C ILE A 44 -5.33 -1.34 -0.36
N CYS A 45 -6.04 -0.45 0.33
CA CYS A 45 -7.39 -0.04 -0.08
C CYS A 45 -7.38 0.57 -1.48
N TRP A 46 -6.40 1.43 -1.78
CA TRP A 46 -6.30 2.06 -3.08
C TRP A 46 -6.03 1.04 -4.20
N VAL A 47 -5.12 0.08 -4.00
CA VAL A 47 -4.87 -0.98 -4.99
C VAL A 47 -6.10 -1.87 -5.17
N THR A 48 -6.75 -2.26 -4.07
CA THR A 48 -7.92 -3.16 -4.10
C THR A 48 -9.20 -2.51 -4.61
N ASP A 49 -9.33 -1.19 -4.53
CA ASP A 49 -10.47 -0.44 -5.07
C ASP A 49 -10.50 -0.43 -6.62
N ALA A 50 -9.37 -0.72 -7.28
CA ALA A 50 -9.32 -0.82 -8.74
C ALA A 50 -10.06 -2.07 -9.23
N LYS A 51 -11.22 -1.87 -9.87
CA LYS A 51 -12.03 -2.95 -10.46
C LYS A 51 -11.44 -3.55 -11.74
N GLN A 52 -10.63 -2.77 -12.47
CA GLN A 52 -10.00 -3.19 -13.72
C GLN A 52 -8.57 -3.66 -13.46
N ALA A 53 -8.20 -4.83 -14.00
CA ALA A 53 -6.88 -5.44 -13.81
C ALA A 53 -5.73 -4.49 -14.24
N THR A 54 -5.86 -3.85 -15.39
CA THR A 54 -4.87 -2.88 -15.90
C THR A 54 -4.66 -1.68 -14.97
N THR A 55 -5.73 -1.21 -14.32
CA THR A 55 -5.65 -0.13 -13.35
C THR A 55 -4.98 -0.60 -12.06
N ARG A 56 -5.29 -1.82 -11.63
CA ARG A 56 -4.70 -2.45 -10.46
C ARG A 56 -3.19 -2.61 -10.61
N GLU A 57 -2.73 -3.17 -11.74
CA GLU A 57 -1.30 -3.28 -12.08
C GLU A 57 -0.59 -1.93 -12.05
N ARG A 58 -1.20 -0.90 -12.66
CA ARG A 58 -0.66 0.46 -12.63
C ARG A 58 -0.56 1.02 -11.21
N ARG A 59 -1.56 0.79 -10.35
CA ARG A 59 -1.54 1.22 -8.94
C ARG A 59 -0.48 0.48 -8.14
N ILE A 60 -0.23 -0.80 -8.41
CA ILE A 60 0.84 -1.59 -7.77
C ILE A 60 2.20 -1.00 -8.13
N ARG A 61 2.47 -0.77 -9.42
CA ARG A 61 3.73 -0.15 -9.86
C ARG A 61 3.93 1.22 -9.21
N ARG A 62 2.90 2.06 -9.23
CA ARG A 62 2.93 3.38 -8.62
C ARG A 62 3.11 3.32 -7.09
N THR A 63 2.60 2.29 -6.42
CA THR A 63 2.86 2.09 -4.99
C THR A 63 4.35 1.94 -4.72
N GLN A 64 5.07 1.16 -5.54
CA GLN A 64 6.53 1.04 -5.41
C GLN A 64 7.23 2.38 -5.63
N GLU A 65 6.92 3.08 -6.74
CA GLU A 65 7.48 4.39 -7.09
C GLU A 65 7.26 5.39 -5.94
N GLU A 66 6.05 5.46 -5.39
CA GLU A 66 5.72 6.40 -4.32
C GLU A 66 6.41 6.06 -3.00
N LEU A 67 6.58 4.78 -2.67
CA LEU A 67 7.32 4.34 -1.49
C LEU A 67 8.81 4.69 -1.60
N GLU A 68 9.41 4.52 -2.78
CA GLU A 68 10.79 4.92 -3.06
C GLU A 68 10.98 6.44 -2.96
N GLU A 69 9.98 7.22 -3.38
CA GLU A 69 9.93 8.67 -3.19
C GLU A 69 9.65 9.09 -1.73
N GLY A 70 9.49 8.13 -0.81
CA GLY A 70 9.24 8.39 0.62
C GLY A 70 7.80 8.80 0.94
N LYS A 71 6.86 8.66 0.01
CA LYS A 71 5.45 8.96 0.25
C LYS A 71 4.84 7.88 1.13
N ARG A 72 4.09 8.34 2.13
CA ARG A 72 3.42 7.47 3.11
C ARG A 72 1.93 7.25 2.80
N ARG A 73 1.44 7.77 1.67
CA ARG A 73 0.05 7.62 1.20
C ARG A 73 0.00 7.67 -0.32
N PRO A 74 -0.98 7.00 -0.95
CA PRO A 74 -1.18 7.11 -2.38
C PRO A 74 -1.48 8.55 -2.79
N CYS A 75 -0.82 9.06 -3.83
CA CYS A 75 -1.13 10.40 -4.34
C CYS A 75 -2.48 10.41 -5.08
N CYS A 76 -3.24 11.50 -4.89
CA CYS A 76 -4.62 11.68 -5.36
C CYS A 76 -5.63 10.67 -4.79
N TRP A 77 -5.37 10.11 -3.60
CA TRP A 77 -6.31 9.25 -2.89
C TRP A 77 -7.04 10.01 -1.78
N PRO A 78 -8.38 10.11 -1.84
CA PRO A 78 -9.17 10.85 -0.83
C PRO A 78 -9.19 10.15 0.54
N GLY A 79 -8.75 8.90 0.61
CA GLY A 79 -8.70 8.09 1.82
C GLY A 79 -9.54 6.82 1.72
N CYS A 80 -9.20 5.84 2.54
CA CYS A 80 -9.92 4.58 2.65
C CYS A 80 -11.35 4.83 3.14
N LYS A 81 -12.35 4.39 2.38
CA LYS A 81 -13.77 4.50 2.76
C LYS A 81 -14.13 3.73 4.04
N HIS A 82 -13.31 2.74 4.43
CA HIS A 82 -13.49 1.96 5.66
C HIS A 82 -12.79 2.60 6.86
N ARG A 83 -12.08 3.72 6.66
CA ARG A 83 -11.50 4.48 7.76
C ARG A 83 -12.61 5.30 8.42
N GLU A 84 -12.98 4.94 9.64
CA GLU A 84 -13.76 5.82 10.50
C GLU A 84 -12.99 7.12 10.73
N ARG A 85 -13.59 8.26 10.37
CA ARG A 85 -13.04 9.58 10.66
C ARG A 85 -13.39 9.94 12.11
N THR A 86 -12.63 9.42 13.06
CA THR A 86 -12.77 9.74 14.48
C THR A 86 -12.25 11.12 14.90
N GLY A 87 -11.89 11.98 13.93
CA GLY A 87 -11.54 13.37 14.19
C GLY A 87 -12.80 14.20 14.41
N LYS A 88 -12.96 14.78 15.62
CA LYS A 88 -13.94 15.85 15.87
C LYS A 88 -13.75 16.96 14.83
N ALA A 89 -14.88 17.44 14.30
CA ALA A 89 -14.94 18.58 13.39
C ALA A 89 -14.35 19.84 14.04
#